data_AF-A0A9J6EE87-F1
#
_entry.id   AF-A0A9J6EE87-F1
#
_cell.length_a   1.000
_cell.length_b   1.000
_cell.length_c   1.000
_cell.angle_alpha   90.00
_cell.angle_beta   90.00
_cell.angle_gamma   90.00
#
_symmetry.space_group_name_H-M   'P 1'
#
loop_
_entity.id
_entity.type
_entity.pdbx_description
1 polymer ?
#
loop_
_entity_poly.entity_id
_entity_poly.type
_entity_poly.pdbx_seq_one_letter_code
_entity_poly.pdbx_strand_id
1 'polypeptide(L)'
;MISEFPYLVKCVRNAFFLKGSQIPQGHVHVSPIKEAWKNDREAITLKVMPHITQAHVEPNAFEKMHVNLAYQLFSEEVLKGLFFNESDLQEKFRIVESTEHFVRLIEKLIFIMSS
;
A
#
# COMPACT_ATOMS: atom_id res chain seq x y z
N MET A 1 -22.79 8.85 -14.17
CA MET A 1 -21.47 9.48 -13.99
C MET A 1 -20.57 8.43 -13.37
N ILE A 2 -19.88 7.65 -14.19
CA ILE A 2 -18.93 6.63 -13.73
C ILE A 2 -17.70 7.41 -13.33
N SER A 3 -17.34 7.45 -12.05
CA SER A 3 -16.01 7.95 -11.67
C SER A 3 -15.00 7.07 -12.39
N GLU A 4 -14.15 7.65 -13.23
CA GLU A 4 -13.17 6.84 -13.96
C GLU A 4 -12.36 6.06 -12.95
N PHE A 5 -12.24 4.75 -13.17
CA PHE A 5 -11.63 3.78 -12.26
C PHE A 5 -10.29 4.26 -11.64
N PRO A 6 -9.38 4.93 -12.38
CA PRO A 6 -8.14 5.42 -11.78
C PRO A 6 -8.34 6.44 -10.64
N TYR A 7 -9.39 7.28 -10.71
CA TYR A 7 -9.72 8.19 -9.62
C TYR A 7 -10.26 7.46 -8.39
N LEU A 8 -10.96 6.33 -8.56
CA LEU A 8 -11.41 5.52 -7.42
C LEU A 8 -10.23 4.94 -6.65
N VAL A 9 -9.23 4.39 -7.34
CA VAL A 9 -8.00 3.88 -6.72
C VAL A 9 -7.30 4.96 -5.89
N LYS A 10 -7.21 6.17 -6.45
CA LYS A 10 -6.69 7.35 -5.74
C LYS A 10 -7.51 7.68 -4.47
N CYS A 11 -8.83 7.69 -4.58
CA CYS A 11 -9.71 7.96 -3.44
C CYS A 11 -9.56 6.90 -2.34
N VAL A 12 -9.49 5.61 -2.72
CA VAL A 12 -9.23 4.49 -1.81
C VAL A 12 -7.90 4.69 -1.09
N ARG A 13 -6.83 5.00 -1.81
CA ARG A 13 -5.53 5.34 -1.21
C ARG A 13 -5.68 6.48 -0.20
N ASN A 14 -6.29 7.60 -0.59
CA ASN A 14 -6.38 8.77 0.28
C ASN A 14 -7.17 8.50 1.57
N ALA A 15 -8.23 7.68 1.49
CA ALA A 15 -8.98 7.23 2.67
C ALA A 15 -8.12 6.31 3.57
N PHE A 16 -7.40 5.38 2.96
CA PHE A 16 -6.48 4.45 3.63
C PHE A 16 -5.38 5.19 4.41
N PHE A 17 -4.85 6.30 3.89
CA PHE A 17 -3.89 7.16 4.60
C PHE A 17 -4.49 7.98 5.75
N LEU A 18 -5.74 8.41 5.64
CA LEU A 18 -6.31 9.38 6.57
C LEU A 18 -6.70 8.73 7.90
N LYS A 19 -7.37 7.58 7.84
CA LYS A 19 -7.98 6.92 9.02
C LYS A 19 -7.76 5.42 9.03
N GLY A 20 -7.24 4.85 7.95
CA GLY A 20 -7.42 3.44 7.68
C GLY A 20 -8.89 3.09 7.45
N SER A 21 -9.17 1.81 7.26
CA SER A 21 -10.51 1.28 7.02
C SER A 21 -10.74 0.03 7.84
N GLN A 22 -11.96 -0.17 8.33
CA GLN A 22 -12.36 -1.45 8.91
C GLN A 22 -12.87 -2.35 7.79
N ILE A 23 -12.27 -3.53 7.64
CA ILE A 23 -12.73 -4.60 6.76
C ILE A 23 -13.07 -5.84 7.60
N PRO A 24 -13.80 -6.84 7.06
CA PRO A 24 -14.13 -8.06 7.81
C PRO A 24 -12.92 -8.79 8.40
N GLN A 25 -11.76 -8.68 7.76
CA GLN A 25 -10.51 -9.30 8.18
C GLN A 25 -9.80 -8.53 9.31
N GLY A 26 -10.12 -7.25 9.53
CA GLY A 26 -9.49 -6.42 10.55
C GLY A 26 -9.42 -4.94 10.18
N HIS A 27 -8.66 -4.17 10.96
CA HIS A 27 -8.36 -2.78 10.63
C HIS A 27 -7.17 -2.72 9.69
N VAL A 28 -7.31 -1.98 8.58
CA VAL A 28 -6.22 -1.78 7.61
C VAL A 28 -5.74 -0.35 7.67
N HIS A 29 -4.42 -0.19 7.68
CA HIS A 29 -3.78 1.12 7.73
C HIS A 29 -2.47 1.08 6.97
N VAL A 30 -1.96 2.24 6.55
CA VAL A 30 -0.70 2.32 5.80
C VAL A 30 0.55 2.04 6.64
N SER A 31 0.45 2.05 7.97
CA SER A 31 1.61 1.93 8.87
C SER A 31 2.48 0.70 8.61
N PRO A 32 1.93 -0.52 8.40
CA PRO A 32 2.75 -1.69 8.09
C PRO A 32 3.53 -1.53 6.78
N ILE A 33 2.92 -0.93 5.74
CA ILE A 33 3.58 -0.67 4.45
C ILE A 33 4.71 0.35 4.63
N LYS A 34 4.45 1.42 5.41
CA LYS A 34 5.45 2.45 5.69
C LYS A 34 6.65 1.89 6.46
N GLU A 35 6.42 1.01 7.42
CA GLU A 35 7.49 0.37 8.18
C GLU A 35 8.28 -0.62 7.31
N ALA A 36 7.60 -1.43 6.50
CA ALA A 36 8.26 -2.31 5.54
C ALA A 36 9.15 -1.51 4.57
N TRP A 37 8.65 -0.38 4.06
CA TRP A 37 9.41 0.51 3.20
C TRP A 37 10.61 1.12 3.91
N LYS A 38 10.48 1.48 5.19
CA LYS A 38 11.59 2.01 5.98
C LYS A 38 12.70 0.97 6.13
N ASN A 39 12.34 -0.27 6.48
CA ASN A 39 13.28 -1.38 6.57
C ASN A 39 13.99 -1.63 5.23
N ASP A 40 13.23 -1.66 4.13
CA ASP A 40 13.77 -1.88 2.78
C ASP A 40 14.68 -0.73 2.31
N ARG A 41 14.34 0.50 2.67
CA ARG A 41 15.15 1.69 2.33
C ARG A 41 16.52 1.64 3.01
N GLU A 42 16.57 1.16 4.26
CA GLU A 42 17.79 1.04 5.06
C GLU A 42 18.62 -0.20 4.70
N ALA A 43 18.03 -1.17 3.98
CA ALA A 43 18.74 -2.35 3.51
C ALA A 43 19.87 -2.00 2.51
N ILE A 44 21.08 -2.51 2.80
CA ILE A 44 22.29 -2.28 1.99
C ILE A 44 22.39 -3.29 0.84
N THR A 45 21.78 -4.47 0.97
CA THR A 45 21.95 -5.59 0.05
C THR A 45 20.89 -5.62 -1.05
N LEU A 46 19.71 -6.17 -0.75
CA LEU A 46 18.60 -6.36 -1.68
C LEU A 46 17.44 -5.47 -1.28
N LYS A 47 16.98 -4.64 -2.23
CA LYS A 47 15.74 -3.88 -2.10
C LYS A 47 14.60 -4.64 -2.73
N VAL A 48 13.61 -4.99 -1.92
CA VAL A 48 12.38 -5.68 -2.30
C VAL A 48 11.35 -4.69 -2.85
N MET A 49 11.42 -3.42 -2.44
CA MET A 49 10.55 -2.33 -2.91
C MET A 49 11.33 -1.18 -3.56
N PRO A 50 12.13 -1.44 -4.62
CA PRO A 50 13.03 -0.44 -5.20
C PRO A 50 12.31 0.75 -5.86
N HIS A 51 11.05 0.61 -6.27
CA HIS A 51 10.28 1.68 -6.92
C HIS A 51 9.37 2.43 -5.94
N ILE A 52 9.18 1.91 -4.73
CA ILE A 52 8.41 2.59 -3.70
C ILE A 52 9.29 3.66 -3.03
N THR A 53 8.78 4.88 -3.02
CA THR A 53 9.45 6.07 -2.49
C THR A 53 8.64 6.70 -1.38
N GLN A 54 9.21 7.72 -0.73
CA GLN A 54 8.49 8.47 0.30
C GLN A 54 7.16 9.06 -0.21
N ALA A 55 7.10 9.49 -1.48
CA ALA A 55 5.88 10.00 -2.10
C ALA A 55 4.74 8.96 -2.15
N HIS A 56 5.05 7.66 -2.05
CA HIS A 56 4.05 6.60 -2.01
C HIS A 56 3.48 6.40 -0.61
N VAL A 57 4.33 6.44 0.42
CA VAL A 57 3.99 6.10 1.82
C VAL A 57 3.77 7.30 2.73
N GLU A 58 4.06 8.51 2.26
CA GLU A 58 3.81 9.78 2.93
C GLU A 58 3.49 10.89 1.89
N PRO A 59 2.40 10.75 1.10
CA PRO A 59 2.13 11.69 0.01
C PRO A 59 1.75 13.09 0.53
N ASN A 60 2.35 14.12 -0.04
CA ASN A 60 1.95 15.51 0.16
C ASN A 60 0.66 15.87 -0.61
N ALA A 61 0.20 17.12 -0.50
CA ALA A 61 -1.07 17.55 -1.12
C ALA A 61 -1.09 17.38 -2.66
N PHE A 62 0.05 17.58 -3.33
CA PHE A 62 0.17 17.38 -4.78
C PHE A 62 0.25 15.89 -5.12
N GLU A 63 1.09 15.12 -4.42
CA GLU A 63 1.26 13.67 -4.60
C GLU A 63 -0.04 12.89 -4.36
N LYS A 64 -0.91 13.37 -3.46
CA LYS A 64 -2.27 12.85 -3.26
C LYS A 64 -3.16 12.95 -4.49
N MET A 65 -2.78 13.70 -5.51
CA MET A 65 -3.48 13.78 -6.79
C MET A 65 -2.88 12.89 -7.87
N HIS A 66 -1.64 12.40 -7.69
CA HIS A 66 -1.00 11.48 -8.63
C HIS A 66 -1.57 10.08 -8.50
N VAL A 67 -2.29 9.65 -9.54
CA VAL A 67 -2.94 8.34 -9.60
C VAL A 67 -1.92 7.21 -9.71
N ASN A 68 -0.84 7.39 -10.48
CA ASN A 68 0.20 6.38 -10.65
C ASN A 68 0.83 5.94 -9.31
N LEU A 69 1.06 6.89 -8.38
CA LEU A 69 1.55 6.57 -7.04
C LEU A 69 0.58 5.68 -6.25
N ALA A 70 -0.73 5.81 -6.49
CA ALA A 70 -1.72 4.93 -5.86
C ALA A 70 -1.69 3.51 -6.45
N TYR A 71 -1.51 3.40 -7.77
CA TYR A 71 -1.37 2.09 -8.43
C TYR A 71 -0.11 1.37 -7.93
N GLN A 72 1.02 2.08 -7.85
CA GLN A 72 2.27 1.51 -7.36
C GLN A 72 2.19 1.12 -5.88
N LEU A 73 1.44 1.86 -5.06
CA LEU A 73 1.20 1.48 -3.66
C LEU A 73 0.39 0.19 -3.53
N PHE A 74 -0.57 -0.05 -4.43
CA PHE A 74 -1.37 -1.26 -4.46
C PHE A 74 -0.84 -2.29 -5.47
N SER A 75 0.48 -2.49 -5.48
CA SER A 75 1.15 -3.40 -6.42
C SER A 75 1.70 -4.64 -5.72
N GLU A 76 2.03 -5.65 -6.54
CA GLU A 76 2.75 -6.85 -6.11
C GLU A 76 4.11 -6.54 -5.44
N GLU A 77 4.75 -5.41 -5.77
CA GLU A 77 6.00 -4.99 -5.13
C GLU A 77 5.79 -4.73 -3.63
N VAL A 78 4.71 -4.06 -3.26
CA VAL A 78 4.36 -3.79 -1.86
C VAL A 78 3.97 -5.08 -1.14
N LEU A 79 3.28 -6.01 -1.80
CA LEU A 79 2.94 -7.31 -1.22
C LEU A 79 4.20 -8.13 -0.89
N LYS A 80 5.19 -8.14 -1.79
CA LYS A 80 6.49 -8.76 -1.54
C LYS A 80 7.24 -8.09 -0.40
N GLY A 81 7.17 -6.76 -0.31
CA GLY A 81 7.77 -6.00 0.79
C GLY A 81 7.16 -6.33 2.16
N LEU A 82 5.83 -6.45 2.23
CA LEU A 82 5.12 -6.87 3.44
C LEU A 82 5.49 -8.30 3.84
N PHE A 83 5.51 -9.23 2.87
CA PHE A 83 5.88 -10.62 3.11
C PHE A 83 7.33 -10.76 3.59
N PHE A 84 8.27 -10.07 2.94
CA PHE A 84 9.69 -10.13 3.31
C PHE A 84 9.96 -9.61 4.73
N ASN A 85 9.23 -8.57 5.14
CA ASN A 85 9.37 -7.95 6.46
C ASN A 85 8.37 -8.50 7.50
N GLU A 86 7.64 -9.58 7.20
CA GLU A 86 6.51 -10.01 8.03
C GLU A 86 6.89 -10.22 9.49
N SER A 87 8.04 -10.86 9.76
CA SER A 87 8.52 -11.13 11.11
C SER A 87 8.69 -9.83 11.93
N ASP A 88 9.38 -8.83 11.36
CA ASP A 88 9.62 -7.53 12.00
C ASP A 88 8.33 -6.73 12.17
N LEU A 89 7.39 -6.87 11.23
CA LEU A 89 6.12 -6.16 11.24
C LEU A 89 5.17 -6.74 12.29
N GLN A 90 5.13 -8.06 12.48
CA GLN A 90 4.26 -8.72 13.46
C GLN A 90 4.64 -8.34 14.90
N GLU A 91 5.92 -8.01 15.16
CA GLU A 91 6.34 -7.47 16.46
C GLU A 91 5.76 -6.07 16.75
N LYS A 92 5.59 -5.24 15.71
CA LYS A 92 5.13 -3.85 15.82
C LYS A 92 3.63 -3.68 15.62
N PHE A 93 3.02 -4.53 14.81
CA PHE A 93 1.63 -4.43 14.39
C PHE A 93 0.93 -5.75 14.65
N ARG A 94 -0.21 -5.70 15.36
CA ARG A 94 -0.97 -6.90 15.72
C ARG A 94 -1.59 -7.62 14.52
N ILE A 95 -1.83 -6.92 13.41
CA ILE A 95 -2.59 -7.46 12.27
C ILE A 95 -2.02 -6.90 10.96
N VAL A 96 -0.91 -7.49 10.49
CA VAL A 96 -0.30 -7.17 9.19
C VAL A 96 -1.10 -7.81 8.04
N GLU A 97 -1.59 -9.03 8.26
CA GLU A 97 -2.33 -9.84 7.28
C GLU A 97 -3.55 -9.13 6.69
N SER A 98 -4.27 -8.34 7.51
CA SER A 98 -5.41 -7.55 7.01
C SER A 98 -4.99 -6.52 5.98
N THR A 99 -3.85 -5.86 6.21
CA THR A 99 -3.32 -4.86 5.28
C THR A 99 -2.82 -5.53 4.00
N GLU A 100 -2.13 -6.66 4.12
CA GLU A 100 -1.72 -7.46 2.95
C GLU A 100 -2.94 -7.91 2.13
N HIS A 101 -3.95 -8.49 2.78
CA HIS A 101 -5.17 -8.95 2.13
C HIS A 101 -5.88 -7.81 1.39
N PHE A 102 -5.96 -6.64 2.00
CA PHE A 102 -6.54 -5.45 1.39
C PHE A 102 -5.74 -4.99 0.16
N VAL A 103 -4.41 -4.88 0.27
CA VAL A 103 -3.55 -4.52 -0.86
C VAL A 103 -3.75 -5.51 -2.02
N ARG A 104 -3.79 -6.81 -1.72
CA ARG A 104 -4.02 -7.87 -2.72
C ARG A 104 -5.41 -7.79 -3.37
N LEU A 105 -6.43 -7.40 -2.63
CA LEU A 105 -7.77 -7.20 -3.18
C LEU A 105 -7.80 -6.01 -4.17
N ILE A 106 -7.16 -4.90 -3.81
CA ILE A 106 -7.11 -3.71 -4.66
C ILE A 106 -6.21 -3.95 -5.88
N GLU A 107 -5.08 -4.63 -5.72
CA GLU A 107 -4.20 -5.05 -6.82
C GLU A 107 -4.98 -5.86 -7.86
N LYS A 108 -5.71 -6.89 -7.42
CA LYS A 108 -6.55 -7.72 -8.31
C LYS A 108 -7.62 -6.90 -9.00
N LEU A 109 -8.27 -6.00 -8.27
CA LEU A 109 -9.28 -5.11 -8.84
C LEU A 109 -8.68 -4.19 -9.92
N ILE A 110 -7.48 -3.64 -9.67
CA ILE A 110 -6.72 -2.83 -10.63
C ILE A 110 -6.42 -3.64 -11.89
N PHE A 111 -5.92 -4.86 -11.73
CA PHE A 111 -5.62 -5.76 -12.83
C PHE A 111 -6.86 -6.03 -13.69
N ILE A 112 -7.99 -6.44 -13.08
CA ILE A 112 -9.24 -6.74 -13.78
C ILE A 112 -9.79 -5.54 -14.56
N MET A 113 -9.75 -4.35 -13.96
CA MET A 113 -10.35 -3.15 -14.53
C MET A 113 -9.45 -2.42 -15.55
N SER A 114 -8.18 -2.81 -15.65
CA SER A 114 -7.21 -2.22 -16.60
C SER A 114 -6.79 -3.19 -17.71
N SER A 115 -7.36 -4.39 -17.74
CA SER A 115 -7.11 -5.44 -18.74
C SER A 115 -8.08 -5.39 -19.91
#